data_AF-A0A3D3JRJ1-F1
#
_entry.id   AF-A0A3D3JRJ1-F1
#
_cell.length_a   1.000
_cell.length_b   1.000
_cell.length_c   1.000
_cell.angle_alpha   90.00
_cell.angle_beta   90.00
_cell.angle_gamma   90.00
#
_symmetry.space_group_name_H-M   'P 1'
#
loop_
_entity.id
_entity.type
_entity.pdbx_description
1 polymer ?
#
loop_
_entity_poly.entity_id
_entity_poly.type
_entity_poly.pdbx_seq_one_letter_code
_entity_poly.pdbx_strand_id
1 'polypeptide(L)'
;RLVTDLPVENIRLTQIGRLLNEALAAAAQGEEWDEIRGLIEERAGSLQLPEINKCLFAPEFASGSEQKREQSFQECLLRIRDRALGDEFEALRERQRNASVAEDRLDLRRRIWEVKQQRNEVQSALRNLGNNPAV
;
A
#
# COMPACT_ATOMS: atom_id res chain seq x y z
N ARG A 1 24.29 17.33 -6.74
CA ARG A 1 22.86 17.70 -6.88
C ARG A 1 22.07 16.47 -6.45
N LEU A 2 21.43 16.53 -5.29
CA LEU A 2 20.60 15.44 -4.77
C LEU A 2 19.44 15.21 -5.74
N VAL A 3 19.24 13.96 -6.16
CA VAL A 3 18.14 13.51 -7.03
C VAL A 3 16.84 13.68 -6.24
N THR A 4 16.28 14.89 -6.31
CA THR A 4 15.05 15.28 -5.61
C THR A 4 13.81 15.12 -6.49
N ASP A 5 13.99 14.80 -7.76
CA ASP A 5 12.90 14.51 -8.68
C ASP A 5 12.53 13.03 -8.60
N LEU A 6 11.69 12.70 -7.61
CA LEU A 6 10.88 11.49 -7.69
C LEU A 6 9.90 11.69 -8.87
N PRO A 7 9.92 10.85 -9.91
CA PRO A 7 8.91 10.91 -10.96
C PRO A 7 7.53 10.78 -10.33
N VAL A 8 6.55 11.46 -10.91
CA VAL A 8 5.17 11.59 -10.40
C VAL A 8 4.54 10.24 -10.03
N GLU A 9 4.93 9.15 -10.68
CA GLU A 9 4.53 7.78 -10.34
C GLU A 9 5.05 7.32 -8.97
N ASN A 10 6.29 7.64 -8.59
CA ASN A 10 6.83 7.34 -7.25
C ASN A 10 6.11 8.11 -6.14
N ILE A 11 5.63 9.33 -6.45
CA ILE A 11 4.83 10.12 -5.50
C ILE A 11 3.50 9.42 -5.21
N ARG A 12 2.82 8.87 -6.23
CA ARG A 12 1.56 8.13 -6.06
C ARG A 12 1.71 6.86 -5.25
N LEU A 13 2.74 6.05 -5.52
CA LEU A 13 3.00 4.81 -4.80
C LEU A 13 3.32 5.06 -3.31
N THR A 14 4.11 6.09 -3.04
CA THR A 14 4.40 6.55 -1.68
C THR A 14 3.13 7.04 -0.95
N GLN A 15 2.25 7.73 -1.66
CA GLN A 15 0.98 8.23 -1.12
C GLN A 15 -0.01 7.10 -0.79
N ILE A 16 -0.15 6.12 -1.68
CA ILE A 16 -0.95 4.91 -1.44
C ILE A 16 -0.40 4.15 -0.22
N GLY A 17 0.90 3.88 -0.20
CA GLY A 17 1.54 3.15 0.90
C GLY A 17 1.37 3.87 2.25
N ARG A 18 1.50 5.20 2.28
CA ARG A 18 1.31 6.01 3.48
C ARG A 18 -0.12 5.94 3.98
N LEU A 19 -1.11 6.14 3.12
CA LEU A 19 -2.52 6.09 3.46
C LEU A 19 -2.90 4.73 4.06
N LEU A 20 -2.40 3.64 3.47
CA LEU A 20 -2.69 2.29 3.94
C LEU A 20 -1.99 1.96 5.26
N ASN A 21 -0.82 2.53 5.54
CA ASN A 21 -0.18 2.39 6.84
C ASN A 21 -0.89 3.19 7.92
N GLU A 22 -1.40 4.37 7.61
CA GLU A 22 -2.23 5.18 8.52
C GLU A 22 -3.52 4.43 8.87
N ALA A 23 -4.19 3.83 7.89
CA ALA A 23 -5.37 2.99 8.11
C ALA A 23 -5.10 1.78 9.02
N LEU A 24 -3.96 1.09 8.83
CA LEU A 24 -3.57 -0.02 9.69
C LEU A 24 -3.21 0.43 11.12
N ALA A 25 -2.62 1.62 11.26
CA ALA A 25 -2.31 2.19 12.57
C ALA A 25 -3.59 2.58 13.33
N ALA A 26 -4.59 3.13 12.63
CA ALA A 26 -5.92 3.40 13.17
C ALA A 26 -6.63 2.11 13.63
N ALA A 27 -6.62 1.07 12.79
CA ALA A 27 -7.16 -0.24 13.16
C ALA A 27 -6.47 -0.82 14.41
N ALA A 28 -5.15 -0.68 14.53
CA ALA A 28 -4.41 -1.13 15.70
C ALA A 28 -4.72 -0.33 16.98
N GLN A 29 -5.22 0.90 16.85
CA GLN A 29 -5.66 1.74 17.96
C GLN A 29 -7.12 1.43 18.39
N GLY A 30 -7.80 0.55 17.68
CA GLY A 30 -9.19 0.18 17.96
C GLY A 30 -10.20 1.18 17.40
N GLU A 31 -9.82 2.00 16.42
CA GLU A 31 -10.78 2.82 15.67
C GLU A 31 -11.76 1.92 14.89
N GLU A 32 -13.00 2.39 14.79
CA GLU A 32 -14.06 1.68 14.07
C GLU A 32 -13.75 1.65 12.57
N TRP A 33 -14.07 0.53 11.91
CA TRP A 33 -13.74 0.35 10.50
C TRP A 33 -14.44 1.33 9.57
N ASP A 34 -15.62 1.82 9.96
CA ASP A 34 -16.32 2.86 9.23
C ASP A 34 -15.58 4.21 9.30
N GLU A 35 -14.93 4.53 10.42
CA GLU A 35 -14.10 5.74 10.55
C GLU A 35 -12.83 5.63 9.69
N ILE A 36 -12.17 4.46 9.74
CA ILE A 36 -11.00 4.15 8.89
C ILE A 36 -11.37 4.25 7.41
N ARG A 37 -12.54 3.70 7.02
CA ARG A 37 -13.03 3.76 5.64
C ARG A 37 -13.30 5.21 5.21
N GLY A 38 -13.91 6.02 6.07
CA GLY A 38 -14.15 7.45 5.81
C GLY A 38 -12.86 8.23 5.57
N LEU A 39 -11.82 7.98 6.39
CA LEU A 39 -10.50 8.58 6.21
C LEU A 39 -9.86 8.16 4.87
N ILE A 40 -9.96 6.87 4.51
CA ILE A 40 -9.44 6.36 3.24
C ILE A 40 -10.18 7.00 2.06
N GLU A 41 -11.50 7.13 2.12
CA GLU A 41 -12.31 7.75 1.08
C GLU A 41 -11.96 9.22 0.87
N GLU A 42 -11.90 10.01 1.94
CA GLU A 42 -11.53 11.44 1.89
C GLU A 42 -10.14 11.63 1.27
N ARG A 43 -9.16 10.84 1.72
CA ARG A 43 -7.77 10.93 1.26
C ARG A 43 -7.60 10.41 -0.16
N ALA A 44 -8.27 9.31 -0.53
CA ALA A 44 -8.24 8.77 -1.88
C ALA A 44 -8.86 9.75 -2.89
N GLY A 45 -9.94 10.43 -2.52
CA GLY A 45 -10.52 11.52 -3.31
C GLY A 45 -9.56 12.69 -3.49
N SER A 46 -8.97 13.17 -2.39
CA SER A 46 -8.03 14.30 -2.39
C SER A 46 -6.76 14.03 -3.20
N LEU A 47 -6.24 12.80 -3.12
CA LEU A 47 -5.01 12.37 -3.80
C LEU A 47 -5.25 11.82 -5.21
N GLN A 48 -6.51 11.75 -5.65
CA GLN A 48 -6.92 11.14 -6.93
C GLN A 48 -6.34 9.74 -7.11
N LEU A 49 -6.66 8.83 -6.18
CA LEU A 49 -6.21 7.44 -6.17
C LEU A 49 -7.33 6.51 -6.68
N PRO A 50 -7.57 6.42 -8.01
CA PRO A 50 -8.68 5.66 -8.58
C PRO A 50 -8.59 4.16 -8.28
N GLU A 51 -7.41 3.63 -7.98
CA GLU A 51 -7.21 2.26 -7.54
C GLU A 51 -7.94 1.99 -6.22
N ILE A 52 -7.86 2.93 -5.27
CA ILE A 52 -8.53 2.79 -3.96
C ILE A 52 -10.04 2.93 -4.11
N ASN A 53 -10.51 3.80 -5.00
CA ASN A 53 -11.95 3.94 -5.29
C ASN A 53 -12.55 2.62 -5.82
N LYS A 54 -11.80 1.85 -6.61
CA LYS A 54 -12.25 0.52 -7.03
C LYS A 54 -12.45 -0.42 -5.84
N CYS A 55 -11.64 -0.30 -4.78
CA CYS A 55 -11.85 -1.06 -3.55
C CYS A 55 -13.02 -0.51 -2.71
N LEU A 56 -13.18 0.81 -2.62
CA LEU A 56 -14.24 1.43 -1.81
C LEU A 56 -15.64 1.13 -2.35
N PHE A 57 -15.78 1.02 -3.67
CA PHE A 57 -17.07 0.94 -4.35
C PHE A 57 -17.27 -0.37 -5.14
N ALA A 58 -16.45 -1.41 -4.89
CA ALA A 58 -16.65 -2.68 -5.59
C ALA A 58 -18.00 -3.31 -5.19
N PRO A 59 -18.84 -3.72 -6.16
CA PRO A 59 -20.14 -4.30 -5.88
C PRO A 59 -20.04 -5.62 -5.12
N GLU A 60 -18.95 -6.39 -5.27
CA GLU A 60 -18.70 -7.59 -4.48
C GLU A 60 -18.56 -7.34 -2.97
N PHE A 61 -18.26 -6.09 -2.56
CA PHE A 61 -18.21 -5.70 -1.15
C PHE A 61 -19.55 -5.14 -0.63
N ALA A 62 -20.57 -5.02 -1.50
CA ALA A 62 -21.90 -4.57 -1.11
C ALA A 62 -22.80 -5.71 -0.59
N SER A 63 -22.49 -6.97 -0.92
CA SER A 63 -23.29 -8.14 -0.53
C SER A 63 -22.54 -9.04 0.47
N GLY A 64 -23.02 -9.11 1.71
CA GLY A 64 -22.45 -9.99 2.74
C GLY A 64 -22.68 -9.47 4.16
N SER A 65 -22.27 -10.26 5.17
CA SER A 65 -22.16 -9.77 6.55
C SER A 65 -21.09 -8.69 6.64
N GLU A 66 -21.22 -7.78 7.61
CA GLU A 66 -20.29 -6.68 7.85
C GLU A 66 -18.83 -7.12 7.94
N GLN A 67 -18.53 -8.16 8.71
CA GLN A 67 -17.18 -8.75 8.80
C GLN A 67 -16.63 -9.24 7.47
N LYS A 68 -17.45 -9.83 6.60
CA LYS A 68 -16.99 -10.27 5.27
C LYS A 68 -16.69 -9.09 4.36
N ARG A 69 -17.50 -8.03 4.44
CA ARG A 69 -17.28 -6.79 3.67
C ARG A 69 -15.99 -6.11 4.10
N GLU A 70 -15.76 -6.03 5.42
CA GLU A 70 -14.55 -5.49 6.02
C GLU A 70 -13.29 -6.27 5.60
N GLN A 71 -13.30 -7.61 5.73
CA GLN A 71 -12.19 -8.45 5.28
C GLN A 71 -11.91 -8.30 3.78
N SER A 72 -12.97 -8.30 2.95
CA SER A 72 -12.81 -8.16 1.51
C SER A 72 -12.23 -6.80 1.12
N PHE A 73 -12.64 -5.74 1.82
CA PHE A 73 -12.08 -4.41 1.65
C PHE A 73 -10.61 -4.35 2.07
N GLN A 74 -10.25 -4.90 3.24
CA GLN A 74 -8.86 -4.99 3.70
C GLN A 74 -7.97 -5.76 2.72
N GLU A 75 -8.42 -6.91 2.22
CA GLU A 75 -7.70 -7.68 1.20
C GLU A 75 -7.47 -6.87 -0.06
N CYS A 76 -8.47 -6.11 -0.52
CA CYS A 76 -8.38 -5.26 -1.70
C CYS A 76 -7.31 -4.17 -1.50
N LEU A 77 -7.34 -3.47 -0.36
CA LEU A 77 -6.36 -2.45 -0.01
C LEU A 77 -4.93 -3.03 0.08
N LEU A 78 -4.76 -4.19 0.72
CA LEU A 78 -3.46 -4.85 0.82
C LEU A 78 -2.92 -5.29 -0.54
N ARG A 79 -3.78 -5.76 -1.47
CA ARG A 79 -3.37 -6.08 -2.84
C ARG A 79 -2.90 -4.84 -3.60
N ILE A 80 -3.60 -3.71 -3.45
CA ILE A 80 -3.14 -2.43 -4.01
C ILE A 80 -1.76 -2.08 -3.44
N ARG A 81 -1.55 -2.25 -2.13
CA ARG A 81 -0.25 -2.02 -1.48
C ARG A 81 0.86 -2.90 -2.03
N ASP A 82 0.64 -4.22 -2.18
CA ASP A 82 1.66 -5.15 -2.72
C ASP A 82 2.06 -4.77 -4.14
N ARG A 83 1.07 -4.44 -4.99
CA ARG A 83 1.33 -3.99 -6.35
C ARG A 83 2.15 -2.71 -6.35
N ALA A 84 1.76 -1.74 -5.52
CA ALA A 84 2.42 -0.46 -5.45
C ALA A 84 3.90 -0.59 -5.02
N LEU A 85 4.17 -1.42 -4.01
CA LEU A 85 5.53 -1.73 -3.56
C LEU A 85 6.33 -2.49 -4.62
N GLY A 86 5.69 -3.36 -5.41
CA GLY A 86 6.31 -4.05 -6.53
C GLY A 86 6.81 -3.08 -7.60
N ASP A 87 5.97 -2.13 -8.00
CA ASP A 87 6.30 -1.12 -9.00
C ASP A 87 7.44 -0.20 -8.51
N GLU A 88 7.40 0.26 -7.24
CA GLU A 88 8.47 1.06 -6.63
C GLU A 88 9.80 0.28 -6.59
N PHE A 89 9.73 -1.00 -6.24
CA PHE A 89 10.89 -1.85 -6.17
C PHE A 89 11.56 -2.06 -7.54
N GLU A 90 10.78 -2.22 -8.61
CA GLU A 90 11.29 -2.29 -9.98
C GLU A 90 11.95 -0.97 -10.40
N ALA A 91 11.32 0.16 -10.10
CA ALA A 91 11.87 1.49 -10.37
C ALA A 91 13.19 1.75 -9.64
N LEU A 92 13.29 1.36 -8.36
CA LEU A 92 14.52 1.49 -7.57
C LEU A 92 15.64 0.60 -8.11
N ARG A 93 15.34 -0.63 -8.52
CA ARG A 93 16.33 -1.50 -9.18
C ARG A 93 16.86 -0.89 -10.46
N GLU A 94 15.99 -0.31 -11.28
CA GLU A 94 16.41 0.36 -12.52
C GLU A 94 17.33 1.55 -12.23
N ARG A 95 16.99 2.39 -11.23
CA ARG A 95 17.86 3.48 -10.76
C ARG A 95 19.20 2.97 -10.25
N GLN A 96 19.21 1.87 -9.50
CA GLN A 96 20.46 1.28 -9.00
C GLN A 96 21.38 0.82 -10.13
N ARG A 97 20.82 0.30 -11.23
CA ARG A 97 21.57 -0.05 -12.45
C ARG A 97 22.18 1.20 -13.08
N ASN A 98 21.43 2.30 -13.12
CA ASN A 98 21.82 3.55 -13.79
C ASN A 98 22.63 4.53 -12.90
N ALA A 99 22.82 4.22 -11.62
CA ALA A 99 23.52 5.10 -10.67
C ALA A 99 25.04 5.15 -10.92
N SER A 100 25.60 6.36 -10.91
CA SER A 100 27.00 6.64 -11.28
C SER A 100 27.97 6.70 -10.08
N VAL A 101 27.50 6.95 -8.85
CA VAL A 101 28.36 7.14 -7.67
C VAL A 101 28.12 6.03 -6.63
N ALA A 102 29.16 5.70 -5.86
CA ALA A 102 29.10 4.65 -4.84
C ALA A 102 28.12 4.95 -3.69
N GLU A 103 28.07 6.20 -3.21
CA GLU A 103 27.13 6.65 -2.18
C GLU A 103 25.68 6.52 -2.64
N ASP A 104 25.36 7.01 -3.85
CA ASP A 104 24.03 6.88 -4.46
C ASP A 104 23.61 5.40 -4.58
N ARG A 105 24.55 4.51 -4.92
CA ARG A 105 24.30 3.07 -4.96
C ARG A 105 24.02 2.46 -3.59
N LEU A 106 24.70 2.90 -2.54
CA LEU A 106 24.49 2.40 -1.17
C LEU A 106 23.15 2.86 -0.61
N ASP A 107 22.76 4.10 -0.85
CA ASP A 107 21.44 4.61 -0.45
C ASP A 107 20.31 3.87 -1.16
N LEU A 108 20.43 3.69 -2.49
CA LEU A 108 19.48 2.89 -3.26
C LEU A 108 19.41 1.43 -2.79
N ARG A 109 20.54 0.81 -2.40
CA ARG A 109 20.54 -0.54 -1.80
C ARG A 109 19.72 -0.61 -0.53
N ARG A 110 19.86 0.39 0.35
CA ARG A 110 19.10 0.47 1.59
C ARG A 110 17.60 0.61 1.30
N ARG A 111 17.23 1.53 0.41
CA ARG A 111 15.83 1.74 0.02
C ARG A 111 15.19 0.48 -0.59
N ILE A 112 15.90 -0.19 -1.48
CA ILE A 112 15.47 -1.48 -2.08
C ILE A 112 15.24 -2.54 -1.01
N TRP A 113 16.07 -2.57 0.03
CA TRP A 113 15.90 -3.51 1.14
C TRP A 113 14.66 -3.19 1.97
N GLU A 114 14.42 -1.91 2.29
CA GLU A 114 13.23 -1.46 3.03
C GLU A 114 11.93 -1.82 2.30
N VAL A 115 11.84 -1.49 1.00
CA VAL A 115 10.66 -1.81 0.17
C VAL A 115 10.42 -3.33 0.10
N LYS A 116 11.49 -4.14 0.03
CA LYS A 116 11.37 -5.61 0.11
C LYS A 116 10.76 -6.09 1.43
N GLN A 117 11.20 -5.53 2.56
CA GLN A 117 10.66 -5.92 3.87
C GLN A 117 9.16 -5.60 3.95
N GLN A 118 8.78 -4.38 3.56
CA GLN A 118 7.39 -3.95 3.54
C GLN A 118 6.52 -4.85 2.66
N ARG A 119 7.03 -5.27 1.49
CA ARG A 119 6.32 -6.19 0.60
C ARG A 119 6.12 -7.56 1.24
N ASN A 120 7.13 -8.11 1.91
CA ASN A 120 7.02 -9.39 2.60
C ASN A 120 5.97 -9.34 3.72
N GLU A 121 5.90 -8.24 4.45
CA GLU A 121 4.88 -8.00 5.47
C GLU A 121 3.47 -7.99 4.87
N VAL A 122 3.27 -7.31 3.72
CA VAL A 122 1.97 -7.34 3.00
C VAL A 122 1.60 -8.76 2.59
N GLN A 123 2.54 -9.50 2.00
CA GLN A 123 2.28 -10.87 1.57
C GLN A 123 1.93 -11.78 2.74
N SER A 124 2.55 -11.55 3.90
CA SER A 124 2.24 -12.27 5.12
C SER A 124 0.85 -11.90 5.65
N ALA A 125 0.48 -10.61 5.64
CA ALA A 125 -0.85 -10.14 6.02
C ALA A 125 -1.94 -10.71 5.10
N LEU A 126 -1.73 -10.69 3.78
CA LEU A 126 -2.65 -11.28 2.79
C LEU A 126 -2.85 -12.79 3.00
N ARG A 127 -1.79 -13.53 3.32
CA ARG A 127 -1.89 -14.97 3.62
C ARG A 127 -2.65 -15.24 4.91
N ASN A 128 -2.45 -14.41 5.94
CA ASN A 128 -3.12 -14.57 7.22
C ASN A 128 -4.62 -14.25 7.12
N LEU A 129 -5.01 -13.29 6.28
CA LEU A 129 -6.42 -13.02 5.97
C LEU A 129 -7.07 -14.21 5.25
N GLY A 130 -6.37 -14.81 4.26
CA GLY A 130 -6.87 -15.97 3.53
C GLY A 130 -6.92 -17.29 4.32
N ASN A 131 -6.23 -17.37 5.47
CA ASN A 131 -6.14 -18.57 6.31
C ASN A 131 -6.95 -18.50 7.61
N ASN A 132 -7.81 -17.50 7.79
CA ASN A 132 -8.59 -17.36 9.02
C ASN A 132 -9.64 -18.48 9.10
N PRO A 133 -9.51 -19.48 10.00
CA PRO A 133 -10.41 -20.64 10.05
C PRO A 133 -11.65 -20.36 10.91
N ALA A 134 -12.09 -19.11 11.03
CA ALA A 134 -13.24 -18.71 11.85
C ALA A 134 -14.56 -18.70 11.05
N VAL A 135 -14.76 -19.71 10.20
CA VAL A 135 -16.05 -20.11 9.62
C VAL A 135 -16.19 -21.62 9.73
#